data_AF-A0A7J6ULS7-F1
#
_entry.id   AF-A0A7J6ULS7-F1
#
_cell.length_a   1.000
_cell.length_b   1.000
_cell.length_c   1.000
_cell.angle_alpha   90.00
_cell.angle_beta   90.00
_cell.angle_gamma   90.00
#
_symmetry.space_group_name_H-M   'P 1'
#
loop_
_entity.id
_entity.type
_entity.pdbx_description
1 polymer ?
#
loop_
_entity_poly.entity_id
_entity_poly.type
_entity_poly.pdbx_seq_one_letter_code
_entity_poly.pdbx_strand_id
1 'polypeptide(L)'
;RFKKNNFTVEKNPTLVRFPLKGLDMKDWIHPTWHNINEHTKYDLVGLVSHSGQPEAGMGVFKAYVLHSKTNQWQETHDLNVAPILPQSVALMETYIQVYQREDVQSDGTFTDNIVLAKPGEEEEDFFGGGDENMKDRDLALAGIEIG
;
A
#
# COMPACT_ATOMS: atom_id res chain seq x y z
N ARG A 1 9.28 -3.68 9.13
CA ARG A 1 9.31 -4.83 10.09
C ARG A 1 10.69 -5.16 10.64
N PHE A 2 11.78 -4.87 9.93
CA PHE A 2 13.13 -5.11 10.40
C PHE A 2 13.63 -3.91 11.21
N LYS A 3 14.29 -4.16 12.32
CA LYS A 3 14.94 -3.14 13.14
C LYS A 3 16.41 -3.53 13.32
N LYS A 4 17.31 -2.61 12.99
CA LYS A 4 18.74 -2.80 13.22
C LYS A 4 19.08 -2.29 14.62
N ASN A 5 19.60 -3.16 15.46
CA ASN A 5 20.19 -2.81 16.75
C ASN A 5 21.73 -2.78 16.62
N ASN A 6 22.43 -2.39 17.68
CA ASN A 6 23.90 -2.27 17.67
C ASN A 6 24.63 -3.59 17.39
N PHE A 7 23.96 -4.74 17.51
CA PHE A 7 24.57 -6.07 17.41
C PHE A 7 23.96 -6.97 16.34
N THR A 8 22.65 -6.85 16.10
CA THR A 8 21.88 -7.76 15.23
C THR A 8 20.74 -7.03 14.54
N VAL A 9 20.20 -7.63 13.47
CA VAL A 9 18.94 -7.21 12.87
C VAL A 9 17.84 -8.07 13.48
N GLU A 10 16.78 -7.45 13.96
CA GLU A 10 15.63 -8.13 14.55
C GLU A 10 14.41 -7.97 13.63
N LYS A 11 13.64 -9.04 13.46
CA LYS A 11 12.35 -9.02 12.74
C LYS A 11 11.22 -9.02 13.75
N ASN A 12 10.27 -8.09 13.61
CA ASN A 12 9.03 -8.14 14.39
C ASN A 12 8.08 -9.25 13.85
N PRO A 13 7.76 -10.29 14.65
CA PRO A 13 6.93 -11.42 14.23
C PRO A 13 5.41 -11.15 14.36
N THR A 14 4.98 -9.93 14.73
CA THR A 14 3.57 -9.64 15.00
C THR A 14 2.69 -9.90 13.79
N LEU A 15 1.71 -10.80 13.93
CA LEU A 15 0.71 -11.01 12.88
C LEU A 15 -0.29 -9.85 12.89
N VAL A 16 -0.34 -9.10 11.79
CA VAL A 16 -1.27 -7.99 11.61
C VAL A 16 -2.53 -8.55 10.96
N ARG A 17 -3.69 -8.24 11.53
CA ARG A 17 -5.00 -8.55 10.94
C ARG A 17 -5.42 -7.39 10.05
N PHE A 18 -5.80 -7.69 8.82
CA PHE A 18 -6.24 -6.69 7.84
C PHE A 18 -7.40 -7.27 7.01
N PRO A 19 -8.33 -6.42 6.54
CA PRO A 19 -9.37 -6.84 5.61
C PRO A 19 -8.78 -7.07 4.20
N LEU A 20 -9.27 -8.09 3.49
CA LEU A 20 -8.90 -8.30 2.09
C LEU A 20 -9.65 -7.36 1.14
N LYS A 21 -10.82 -6.88 1.56
CA LYS A 21 -11.70 -6.02 0.78
C LYS A 21 -12.37 -4.97 1.65
N GLY A 22 -12.68 -3.82 1.07
CA GLY A 22 -13.40 -2.74 1.73
C GLY A 22 -12.66 -2.16 2.93
N LEU A 23 -11.33 -2.04 2.86
CA LEU A 23 -10.56 -1.24 3.80
C LEU A 23 -10.96 0.22 3.61
N ASP A 24 -11.71 0.78 4.56
CA ASP A 24 -12.13 2.18 4.51
C ASP A 24 -11.09 3.06 5.20
N MET A 25 -10.37 3.88 4.43
CA MET A 25 -9.33 4.75 4.95
C MET A 25 -9.83 6.15 5.40
N LYS A 26 -11.14 6.40 5.33
CA LYS A 26 -11.73 7.73 5.55
C LYS A 26 -11.27 8.43 6.84
N ASP A 27 -11.24 7.69 7.94
CA ASP A 27 -10.92 8.24 9.28
C ASP A 27 -9.46 8.66 9.42
N TRP A 28 -8.57 8.24 8.51
CA TRP A 28 -7.15 8.62 8.50
C TRP A 28 -6.83 9.74 7.50
N ILE A 29 -7.80 10.17 6.70
CA ILE A 29 -7.64 11.31 5.80
C ILE A 29 -7.88 12.60 6.59
N HIS A 30 -7.06 13.63 6.40
CA HIS A 30 -7.28 14.90 7.09
C HIS A 30 -8.63 15.55 6.66
N PRO A 31 -9.41 16.15 7.59
CA PRO A 31 -10.74 16.71 7.32
C PRO A 31 -10.87 17.58 6.07
N THR A 32 -9.86 18.40 5.78
CA THR A 32 -9.80 19.28 4.60
C THR A 32 -9.96 18.54 3.26
N TRP A 33 -9.55 17.27 3.19
CA TRP A 33 -9.50 16.49 1.95
C TRP A 33 -10.68 15.55 1.76
N HIS A 34 -11.63 15.52 2.72
CA HIS A 34 -12.80 14.65 2.63
C HIS A 34 -13.70 14.96 1.43
N ASN A 35 -13.81 16.24 1.06
CA ASN A 35 -14.66 16.68 -0.06
C ASN A 35 -14.04 16.37 -1.43
N ILE A 36 -12.73 16.11 -1.46
CA ILE A 36 -11.96 15.84 -2.69
C ILE A 36 -11.78 14.33 -2.88
N ASN A 37 -11.65 13.58 -1.78
CA ASN A 37 -11.54 12.13 -1.79
C ASN A 37 -12.87 11.47 -1.41
N GLU A 38 -13.81 11.45 -2.36
CA GLU A 38 -15.11 10.79 -2.16
C GLU A 38 -14.96 9.26 -2.02
N HIS A 39 -14.01 8.68 -2.73
CA HIS A 39 -13.71 7.24 -2.69
C HIS A 39 -12.53 6.97 -1.74
N THR A 40 -12.83 6.36 -0.60
CA THR A 40 -11.84 6.04 0.47
C THR A 40 -11.71 4.56 0.73
N LYS A 41 -12.34 3.70 -0.10
CA LYS A 41 -12.36 2.25 0.07
C LYS A 41 -11.35 1.56 -0.82
N TYR A 42 -10.69 0.57 -0.25
CA TYR A 42 -9.57 -0.12 -0.85
C TYR A 42 -9.69 -1.64 -0.72
N ASP A 43 -9.38 -2.34 -1.80
CA ASP A 43 -9.29 -3.79 -1.89
C ASP A 43 -7.82 -4.22 -1.98
N LEU A 44 -7.44 -5.26 -1.25
CA LEU A 44 -6.09 -5.80 -1.29
C LEU A 44 -5.88 -6.54 -2.63
N VAL A 45 -4.88 -6.13 -3.39
CA VAL A 45 -4.53 -6.74 -4.69
C VAL A 45 -3.17 -7.44 -4.67
N GLY A 46 -2.32 -7.11 -3.69
CA GLY A 46 -1.01 -7.71 -3.56
C GLY A 46 -0.50 -7.71 -2.13
N LEU A 47 0.29 -8.71 -1.77
CA LEU A 47 0.92 -8.82 -0.46
C LEU A 47 2.28 -9.47 -0.61
N VAL A 48 3.31 -8.88 -0.02
CA VAL A 48 4.63 -9.51 0.08
C VAL A 48 4.81 -9.99 1.50
N SER A 49 5.20 -11.23 1.67
CA SER A 49 5.61 -11.79 2.96
C SER A 49 7.11 -12.04 2.97
N HIS A 50 7.68 -11.99 4.17
CA HIS A 50 9.04 -12.42 4.42
C HIS A 50 9.01 -13.56 5.43
N SER A 51 9.67 -14.68 5.13
CA SER A 51 9.84 -15.81 6.03
C SER A 51 11.33 -16.05 6.31
N GLY A 52 11.67 -16.60 7.47
CA GLY A 52 13.06 -16.83 7.86
C GLY A 52 13.74 -15.66 8.58
N GLN A 53 15.07 -15.72 8.61
CA GLN A 53 15.91 -14.82 9.39
C GLN A 53 16.09 -13.46 8.69
N PRO A 54 16.22 -12.35 9.45
CA PRO A 54 16.34 -11.00 8.89
C PRO A 54 17.70 -10.69 8.26
N GLU A 55 18.71 -11.52 8.48
CA GLU A 55 20.03 -11.37 7.89
C GLU A 55 19.99 -11.49 6.36
N ALA A 56 20.84 -10.71 5.69
CA ALA A 56 20.89 -10.69 4.23
C ALA A 56 21.19 -12.10 3.68
N GLY A 57 20.31 -12.59 2.80
CA GLY A 57 20.41 -13.91 2.20
C GLY A 57 19.90 -15.09 3.05
N MET A 58 19.41 -14.84 4.26
CA MET A 58 18.92 -15.87 5.19
C MET A 58 17.38 -15.90 5.31
N GLY A 59 16.70 -15.09 4.51
CA GLY A 59 15.25 -14.96 4.46
C GLY A 59 14.71 -15.12 3.05
N VAL A 60 13.44 -15.50 2.96
CA VAL A 60 12.73 -15.79 1.71
C VAL A 60 11.53 -14.86 1.58
N PHE A 61 11.48 -14.14 0.46
CA PHE A 61 10.34 -13.31 0.11
C PHE A 61 9.39 -14.07 -0.81
N LYS A 62 8.10 -13.98 -0.50
CA LYS A 62 7.03 -14.52 -1.34
C LYS A 62 6.02 -13.43 -1.63
N ALA A 63 5.58 -13.35 -2.87
CA ALA A 63 4.50 -12.45 -3.28
C ALA A 63 3.18 -13.22 -3.38
N TYR A 64 2.11 -12.59 -2.95
CA TYR A 64 0.74 -13.05 -3.11
C TYR A 64 0.03 -12.00 -3.94
N VAL A 65 -0.48 -12.39 -5.11
CA VAL A 65 -1.08 -11.44 -6.05
C VAL A 65 -2.47 -11.92 -6.42
N LEU A 66 -3.43 -11.01 -6.44
CA LEU A 66 -4.78 -11.26 -6.93
C LEU A 66 -4.79 -11.09 -8.44
N HIS A 67 -5.10 -12.16 -9.17
CA HIS A 67 -5.28 -12.07 -10.62
C HIS A 67 -6.65 -11.47 -10.96
N SER A 68 -6.68 -10.23 -11.44
CA SER A 68 -7.92 -9.44 -11.63
C SER A 68 -8.95 -10.10 -12.56
N LYS A 69 -8.51 -10.86 -13.57
CA LYS A 69 -9.43 -11.51 -14.54
C LYS A 69 -10.13 -12.75 -13.97
N THR A 70 -9.44 -13.53 -13.13
CA THR A 70 -10.01 -14.76 -12.55
C THR A 70 -10.44 -14.59 -11.10
N ASN A 71 -10.15 -13.44 -10.48
CA ASN A 71 -10.33 -13.20 -9.05
C ASN A 71 -9.72 -14.30 -8.17
N GLN A 72 -8.57 -14.83 -8.60
CA GLN A 72 -7.86 -15.91 -7.91
C GLN A 72 -6.54 -15.41 -7.36
N TRP A 73 -6.27 -15.72 -6.10
CA TRP A 73 -4.98 -15.45 -5.47
C TRP A 73 -3.93 -16.46 -5.92
N GLN A 74 -2.72 -15.96 -6.15
CA GLN A 74 -1.57 -16.76 -6.52
C GLN A 74 -0.40 -16.42 -5.58
N GLU A 75 0.26 -17.45 -5.06
CA GLU A 75 1.58 -17.34 -4.45
C GLU A 75 2.65 -17.44 -5.54
N THR A 76 3.52 -16.45 -5.60
CA THR A 76 4.69 -16.41 -6.46
C THR A 76 5.95 -16.45 -5.60
N HIS A 77 6.79 -17.43 -5.86
CA HIS A 77 8.09 -17.61 -5.24
C HIS A 77 9.12 -17.87 -6.34
N ASP A 78 9.94 -16.87 -6.64
CA ASP A 78 10.85 -16.85 -7.78
C ASP A 78 10.14 -17.21 -9.09
N LEU A 79 10.47 -18.37 -9.66
CA LEU A 79 9.90 -18.88 -10.91
C LEU A 79 8.64 -19.73 -10.70
N ASN A 80 8.28 -20.04 -9.46
CA ASN A 80 7.13 -20.88 -9.13
C ASN A 80 5.89 -20.02 -8.86
N VAL A 81 4.79 -20.36 -9.51
CA VAL A 81 3.48 -19.72 -9.30
C VAL A 81 2.47 -20.80 -8.97
N ALA A 82 1.78 -20.66 -7.83
CA ALA A 82 0.79 -21.62 -7.36
C ALA A 82 -0.48 -20.92 -6.87
N PRO A 83 -1.68 -21.49 -7.11
CA PRO A 83 -2.91 -20.93 -6.57
C PRO A 83 -2.95 -21.02 -5.04
N ILE A 84 -3.52 -20.02 -4.39
CA ILE A 84 -3.72 -19.98 -2.94
C ILE A 84 -5.11 -19.47 -2.61
N LEU A 85 -5.64 -19.88 -1.46
CA LEU A 85 -6.95 -19.45 -1.00
C LEU A 85 -6.87 -18.08 -0.30
N PRO A 86 -7.87 -17.19 -0.46
CA PRO A 86 -7.88 -15.87 0.16
C PRO A 86 -7.68 -15.91 1.69
N GLN A 87 -8.32 -16.86 2.38
CA GLN A 87 -8.17 -17.01 3.82
C GLN A 87 -6.74 -17.33 4.26
N SER A 88 -5.94 -17.97 3.41
CA SER A 88 -4.53 -18.22 3.70
C SER A 88 -3.70 -16.94 3.58
N VAL A 89 -4.01 -16.08 2.59
CA VAL A 89 -3.32 -14.79 2.39
C VAL A 89 -3.49 -13.88 3.61
N ALA A 90 -4.69 -13.83 4.19
CA ALA A 90 -4.99 -13.02 5.37
C ALA A 90 -4.23 -13.43 6.64
N LEU A 91 -3.64 -14.63 6.66
CA LEU A 91 -2.89 -15.18 7.79
C LEU A 91 -1.37 -15.06 7.62
N MET A 92 -0.89 -14.51 6.50
CA MET A 92 0.54 -14.41 6.22
C MET A 92 1.23 -13.31 7.03
N GLU A 93 2.52 -13.50 7.28
CA GLU A 93 3.40 -12.46 7.84
C GLU A 93 3.65 -11.35 6.80
N THR A 94 2.66 -10.48 6.69
CA THR A 94 2.63 -9.38 5.73
C THR A 94 3.76 -8.38 5.97
N TYR A 95 4.65 -8.21 5.00
CA TYR A 95 5.71 -7.22 4.99
C TYR A 95 5.28 -5.96 4.25
N ILE A 96 4.74 -6.12 3.04
CA ILE A 96 4.20 -5.03 2.20
C ILE A 96 2.79 -5.44 1.77
N GLN A 97 1.88 -4.47 1.73
CA GLN A 97 0.52 -4.63 1.22
C GLN A 97 0.31 -3.64 0.09
N VAL A 98 -0.31 -4.09 -0.99
CA VAL A 98 -0.69 -3.27 -2.13
C VAL A 98 -2.20 -3.30 -2.21
N TYR A 99 -2.81 -2.13 -2.07
CA TYR A 99 -4.23 -1.92 -2.14
C TYR A 99 -4.59 -1.15 -3.42
N GLN A 100 -5.73 -1.50 -4.01
CA GLN A 100 -6.34 -0.78 -5.12
C GLN A 100 -7.62 -0.13 -4.61
N ARG A 101 -7.84 1.13 -5.00
CA ARG A 101 -9.07 1.86 -4.68
C ARG A 101 -10.25 1.31 -5.49
N GLU A 102 -11.45 1.25 -4.89
CA GLU A 102 -12.62 0.60 -5.51
C GLU A 102 -13.12 1.29 -6.79
N ASP A 103 -12.81 2.57 -6.98
CA ASP A 103 -13.14 3.38 -8.16
C ASP A 103 -12.12 3.20 -9.32
N VAL A 104 -11.08 2.38 -9.13
CA VAL A 104 -10.12 2.04 -10.19
C VAL A 104 -10.71 0.92 -11.06
N GLN A 105 -10.87 1.21 -12.35
CA GLN A 105 -11.30 0.28 -13.37
C GLN A 105 -10.20 -0.72 -13.72
N SER A 106 -10.60 -1.79 -14.43
CA SER A 106 -9.67 -2.87 -14.80
C SER A 106 -8.57 -2.48 -15.79
N ASP A 107 -8.71 -1.34 -16.48
CA ASP A 107 -7.71 -0.76 -17.37
C ASP A 107 -6.77 0.24 -16.67
N GLY A 108 -6.93 0.42 -15.35
CA GLY A 108 -6.16 1.37 -14.53
C GLY A 108 -6.68 2.81 -14.63
N THR A 109 -7.77 3.06 -15.34
CA THR A 109 -8.47 4.35 -15.30
C THR A 109 -9.38 4.41 -14.08
N PHE A 110 -9.84 5.61 -13.72
CA PHE A 110 -10.80 5.77 -12.63
C PHE A 110 -12.22 5.89 -13.17
N THR A 111 -13.23 5.52 -12.38
CA THR A 111 -14.66 5.58 -12.78
C THR A 111 -15.16 7.00 -12.94
N ASP A 112 -14.64 7.91 -12.12
CA ASP A 112 -14.93 9.34 -12.20
C ASP A 112 -13.73 10.07 -12.80
N ASN A 113 -13.99 11.17 -13.52
CA ASN A 113 -12.95 12.12 -13.88
C ASN A 113 -12.43 12.77 -12.59
N ILE A 114 -11.59 12.06 -11.85
CA ILE A 114 -10.91 12.61 -10.69
C ILE A 114 -10.19 13.84 -11.20
N VAL A 115 -10.53 14.98 -10.62
CA VAL A 115 -9.68 16.14 -10.70
C VAL A 115 -8.42 15.75 -9.94
N LEU A 116 -7.45 15.18 -10.67
CA LEU A 116 -6.07 15.22 -10.22
C LEU A 116 -5.83 16.70 -9.98
N ALA A 117 -5.67 17.10 -8.71
CA ALA A 117 -5.31 18.46 -8.39
C ALA A 117 -4.13 18.80 -9.29
N LYS A 118 -4.34 19.74 -10.24
CA LYS A 118 -3.29 20.08 -11.18
C LYS A 118 -2.12 20.57 -10.35
N PRO A 119 -0.91 20.00 -10.50
CA PRO A 119 0.25 20.52 -9.81
C PRO A 119 0.51 21.92 -10.38
N GLY A 120 0.12 22.97 -9.65
CA GLY A 120 0.44 24.36 -10.01
C GLY A 120 -0.66 25.42 -9.90
N GLU A 121 -1.86 25.15 -9.36
CA GLU A 121 -2.74 26.26 -8.97
C GLU A 121 -2.30 26.77 -7.58
N GLU A 122 -1.33 27.69 -7.62
CA GLU A 122 -0.85 28.48 -6.50
C GLU A 122 -1.99 29.39 -5.99
N GLU A 123 -2.52 29.12 -4.80
CA GLU A 123 -3.17 30.18 -4.03
C GLU A 123 -2.07 31.08 -3.45
N GLU A 124 -2.08 32.33 -3.89
CA GLU A 124 -1.18 33.39 -3.49
C GLU A 124 -1.17 33.60 -1.96
N ASP A 125 0.05 33.69 -1.44
CA ASP A 125 0.48 34.44 -0.26
C ASP A 125 -0.14 34.16 1.13
N PHE A 126 0.54 33.28 1.90
CA PHE A 126 0.76 33.56 3.32
C PHE A 126 2.11 33.01 3.83
N PHE A 127 3.16 33.80 3.59
CA PHE A 127 4.46 33.85 4.28
C PHE A 127 5.30 32.57 4.46
N GLY A 128 6.34 32.45 3.62
CA GLY A 128 7.72 32.56 4.11
C GLY A 128 8.55 31.28 4.30
N GLY A 129 9.62 31.16 3.51
CA GLY A 129 10.87 30.48 3.88
C GLY A 129 11.04 29.08 3.30
N GLY A 130 12.03 28.92 2.42
CA GLY A 130 12.26 27.69 1.66
C GLY A 130 12.87 26.53 2.43
N ASP A 131 12.68 25.34 1.87
CA ASP A 131 13.63 24.23 1.94
C ASP A 131 13.41 23.30 0.72
N GLU A 132 14.50 22.83 0.13
CA GLU A 132 14.55 21.92 -1.01
C GLU A 132 14.31 20.49 -0.51
N ASN A 133 13.04 20.09 -0.40
CA ASN A 133 12.65 18.68 -0.30
C ASN A 133 11.34 18.49 -1.06
N MET A 134 11.27 17.41 -1.83
CA MET A 134 10.05 17.00 -2.55
C MET A 134 8.88 17.02 -1.56
N LYS A 135 7.92 17.91 -1.82
CA LYS A 135 6.95 18.34 -0.81
C LYS A 135 6.03 17.18 -0.45
N ASP A 136 5.77 16.99 0.83
CA ASP A 136 4.85 16.00 1.42
C ASP A 136 3.48 15.91 0.72
N ARG A 137 3.11 16.95 -0.04
CA ARG A 137 1.95 17.03 -0.93
C ARG A 137 1.94 15.96 -2.04
N ASP A 138 3.10 15.61 -2.60
CA ASP A 138 3.18 14.60 -3.68
C ASP A 138 2.93 13.18 -3.14
N LEU A 139 3.32 12.92 -1.88
CA LEU A 139 3.08 11.65 -1.18
C LEU A 139 1.60 11.48 -0.81
N ALA A 140 0.94 12.57 -0.38
CA ALA A 140 -0.47 12.58 -0.06
C ALA A 140 -1.37 12.38 -1.29
N LEU A 141 -1.00 12.92 -2.46
CA LEU A 141 -1.73 12.73 -3.72
C LEU A 141 -1.63 11.30 -4.26
N ALA A 142 -0.57 10.56 -3.91
CA ALA A 142 -0.40 9.16 -4.27
C ALA A 142 -1.05 8.18 -3.29
N GLY A 143 -1.59 8.66 -2.15
CA GLY A 143 -2.12 7.80 -1.09
C GLY A 143 -1.05 6.91 -0.44
N ILE A 144 0.22 7.32 -0.48
CA ILE A 144 1.34 6.57 0.11
C ILE A 144 1.80 7.34 1.35
N GLU A 145 1.29 6.96 2.52
CA GLU A 145 2.00 7.23 3.77
C GLU A 145 3.13 6.20 3.92
N ILE A 146 4.37 6.68 3.75
CA ILE A 146 5.56 5.92 4.12
C ILE A 146 5.74 6.06 5.62
N GLY A 147 5.52 4.96 6.36
CA GLY A 147 5.95 4.83 7.76
C GLY A 147 7.42 4.49 7.89
#